data_AF-A0AAU5YI26-F1
#
_entry.id   AF-A0AAU5YI26-F1
#
_cell.length_a   1.000
_cell.length_b   1.000
_cell.length_c   1.000
_cell.angle_alpha   90.00
_cell.angle_beta   90.00
_cell.angle_gamma   90.00
#
_symmetry.space_group_name_H-M   'P 1'
#
loop_
_entity.id
_entity.type
_entity.pdbx_description
1 polymer ?
#
loop_
_entity_poly.entity_id
_entity_poly.type
_entity_poly.pdbx_seq_one_letter_code
_entity_poly.pdbx_strand_id
1 'polypeptide(L)'
;MTSSATYSSDGLRHDVADPATWSVRICAGRCGTCIFRPGNLMRLEEGRVAEMIANAIAEEGHIVCHATLGTDSPAICAGFAAHRNGRAASLALRLARARVLRTVWVHVDTRKVES
;
A
#
# COMPACT_ATOMS: atom_id res chain seq x y z
N MET A 1 24.03 -8.35 13.74
CA MET A 1 23.30 -7.38 14.58
C MET A 1 22.21 -6.75 13.71
N THR A 2 21.05 -6.55 14.32
CA THR A 2 19.68 -6.41 13.79
C THR A 2 19.44 -5.37 12.70
N SER A 3 18.62 -5.75 11.71
CA SER A 3 18.09 -4.94 10.62
C SER A 3 17.49 -3.63 11.09
N SER A 4 18.05 -2.50 10.65
CA SER A 4 17.36 -1.22 10.72
C SER A 4 16.31 -1.19 9.63
N ALA A 5 15.07 -1.51 10.00
CA ALA A 5 13.95 -0.99 9.23
C ALA A 5 13.88 0.52 9.43
N THR A 6 13.66 1.23 8.34
CA THR A 6 13.60 2.69 8.33
C THR A 6 12.27 3.10 8.96
N TYR A 7 12.34 3.61 10.18
CA TYR A 7 11.21 4.31 10.79
C TYR A 7 11.17 5.73 10.20
N SER A 8 9.98 6.20 9.83
CA SER A 8 9.82 7.62 9.52
C SER A 8 9.97 8.46 10.79
N SER A 9 10.17 9.76 10.61
CA SER A 9 10.41 10.73 11.68
C SER A 9 9.29 10.80 12.74
N ASP A 10 8.11 10.26 12.44
CA ASP A 10 6.97 10.09 13.34
C ASP A 10 6.97 8.77 14.13
N GLY A 11 8.00 7.94 13.99
CA GLY A 11 8.14 6.66 14.69
C GLY A 11 7.28 5.53 14.10
N LEU A 12 6.63 5.75 12.96
CA LEU A 12 5.82 4.72 12.29
C LEU A 12 6.64 4.00 11.21
N ARG A 13 6.38 2.69 11.05
CA ARG A 13 6.86 1.95 9.87
C ARG A 13 5.96 2.31 8.70
N HIS A 14 6.52 2.95 7.69
CA HIS A 14 5.86 3.14 6.40
C HIS A 14 6.32 2.14 5.34
N ASP A 15 7.41 1.42 5.62
CA ASP A 15 8.02 0.48 4.70
C ASP A 15 7.11 -0.73 4.48
N VAL A 16 6.50 -0.87 3.30
CA VAL A 16 5.69 -2.05 2.93
C VAL A 16 6.55 -3.25 2.55
N ALA A 17 7.82 -3.03 2.23
CA ALA A 17 8.80 -4.05 1.88
C ALA A 17 9.77 -4.28 3.03
N ASP A 18 10.14 -5.54 3.24
CA ASP A 18 11.11 -5.94 4.25
C ASP A 18 12.32 -6.62 3.57
N PRO A 19 13.48 -5.95 3.51
CA PRO A 19 14.68 -6.50 2.91
C PRO A 19 15.27 -7.67 3.70
N ALA A 20 15.01 -7.77 5.01
CA ALA A 20 15.52 -8.86 5.83
C ALA A 20 14.87 -10.20 5.46
N THR A 21 13.59 -10.16 5.08
CA THR A 21 12.82 -11.35 4.69
C THR A 21 12.57 -11.44 3.19
N TRP A 22 13.14 -10.53 2.39
CA TRP A 22 12.89 -10.41 0.95
C TRP A 22 11.41 -10.43 0.62
N SER A 23 10.61 -9.68 1.37
CA SER A 23 9.15 -9.72 1.26
C SER A 23 8.52 -8.36 1.03
N VAL A 24 7.31 -8.37 0.46
CA VAL A 24 6.45 -7.18 0.37
C VAL A 24 5.05 -7.51 0.84
N ARG A 25 4.50 -6.62 1.66
CA ARG A 25 3.15 -6.71 2.19
C ARG A 25 2.15 -6.09 1.23
N ILE A 26 1.10 -6.85 0.91
CA ILE A 26 0.00 -6.39 0.05
C ILE A 26 -1.32 -6.73 0.76
N CYS A 27 -2.25 -5.79 0.82
CA CYS A 27 -3.58 -6.08 1.36
C CYS A 27 -4.29 -7.14 0.51
N ALA A 28 -4.85 -8.15 1.15
CA ALA A 28 -5.61 -9.22 0.51
C ALA A 28 -6.94 -8.72 -0.10
N GLY A 29 -7.45 -7.59 0.37
CA GLY A 29 -8.69 -6.99 -0.09
C GLY A 29 -8.76 -5.49 0.15
N ARG A 30 -9.76 -4.85 -0.44
CA ARG A 30 -10.05 -3.43 -0.22
C ARG A 30 -10.71 -3.25 1.16
N CYS A 31 -10.06 -2.53 2.06
CA CYS A 31 -10.61 -2.11 3.36
C CYS A 31 -11.92 -1.29 3.22
N GLY A 32 -12.62 -1.07 4.34
CA GLY A 32 -13.93 -0.43 4.39
C GLY A 32 -13.98 0.94 3.71
N THR A 33 -13.01 1.82 3.95
CA THR A 33 -12.94 3.17 3.34
C THR A 33 -11.97 3.24 2.17
N CYS A 34 -11.73 2.15 1.44
CA CYS A 34 -10.73 2.13 0.37
C CYS A 34 -11.01 3.22 -0.68
N ILE A 35 -9.98 4.02 -1.04
CA ILE A 35 -10.06 5.10 -2.04
C ILE A 35 -10.42 4.63 -3.46
N PHE A 36 -10.33 3.30 -3.71
CA PHE A 36 -10.72 2.66 -4.97
C PHE A 36 -12.12 2.04 -4.91
N ARG A 37 -12.86 2.19 -3.80
CA ARG A 37 -14.29 1.90 -3.74
C ARG A 37 -15.08 3.10 -4.28
N PRO A 38 -16.25 2.87 -4.90
CA PRO A 38 -17.15 3.96 -5.26
C PRO A 38 -17.61 4.72 -4.01
N GLY A 39 -17.94 6.01 -4.18
CA GLY A 39 -18.57 6.82 -3.13
C GLY A 39 -17.64 7.68 -2.26
N ASN A 40 -16.36 7.81 -2.60
CA ASN A 40 -15.39 8.67 -1.89
C ASN A 40 -15.43 8.50 -0.35
N LEU A 41 -15.26 7.25 0.09
CA LEU A 41 -15.47 6.87 1.50
C LEU A 41 -14.48 7.52 2.49
N MET A 42 -13.38 8.10 1.99
CA MET A 42 -12.40 8.86 2.77
C MET A 42 -12.62 10.38 2.70
N ARG A 43 -13.69 10.85 2.04
CA ARG A 43 -14.00 12.28 1.85
C ARG A 43 -12.82 13.08 1.30
N LEU A 44 -12.12 12.52 0.32
CA LEU A 44 -10.98 13.18 -0.31
C LEU A 44 -11.46 14.29 -1.24
N GLU A 45 -10.65 15.34 -1.37
CA GLU A 45 -10.84 16.38 -2.37
C GLU A 45 -10.92 15.81 -3.79
N GLU A 46 -11.65 16.51 -4.66
CA GLU A 46 -11.74 16.13 -6.06
C GLU A 46 -10.34 16.06 -6.70
N GLY A 47 -10.09 15.03 -7.51
CA GLY A 47 -8.79 14.81 -8.15
C GLY A 47 -7.70 14.22 -7.25
N ARG A 48 -7.86 14.22 -5.93
CA ARG A 48 -6.80 13.75 -5.00
C ARG A 48 -6.36 12.30 -5.24
N VAL A 49 -7.30 11.40 -5.53
CA VAL A 49 -6.97 9.99 -5.85
C VAL A 49 -6.19 9.89 -7.16
N ALA A 50 -6.54 10.68 -8.17
CA ALA A 50 -5.85 10.70 -9.44
C ALA A 50 -4.41 11.23 -9.29
N GLU A 51 -4.23 12.29 -8.51
CA GLU A 51 -2.92 12.83 -8.14
C GLU A 51 -2.05 11.80 -7.41
N MET A 52 -2.61 11.13 -6.38
CA MET A 52 -1.90 10.06 -5.66
C MET A 52 -1.45 8.93 -6.59
N ILE A 53 -2.29 8.53 -7.55
CA ILE A 53 -1.95 7.50 -8.53
C ILE A 53 -0.84 8.00 -9.47
N ALA A 54 -0.94 9.25 -9.94
CA ALA A 54 0.05 9.84 -10.84
C ALA A 54 1.44 9.92 -10.17
N ASN A 55 1.50 10.39 -8.92
CA ASN A 55 2.74 10.47 -8.14
C ASN A 55 3.33 9.07 -7.92
N ALA A 56 2.51 8.11 -7.49
CA ALA A 56 2.96 6.73 -7.29
C ALA A 56 3.45 6.07 -8.59
N ILE A 57 2.91 6.44 -9.76
CA ILE A 57 3.40 5.96 -11.05
C ILE A 57 4.75 6.61 -11.41
N ALA A 58 4.85 7.94 -11.26
CA ALA A 58 6.05 8.70 -11.60
C ALA A 58 7.28 8.25 -10.79
N GLU A 59 7.07 7.85 -9.54
CA GLU A 59 8.13 7.43 -8.61
C GLU A 59 8.38 5.91 -8.63
N GLU A 60 7.72 5.16 -9.52
CA GLU A 60 7.69 3.68 -9.48
C GLU A 60 7.26 3.12 -8.10
N GLY A 61 6.49 3.92 -7.35
CA GLY A 61 6.12 3.71 -5.96
C GLY A 61 4.85 2.89 -5.79
N HIS A 62 4.13 3.18 -4.71
CA HIS A 62 2.87 2.50 -4.37
C HIS A 62 2.01 3.39 -3.47
N ILE A 63 0.74 3.04 -3.36
CA ILE A 63 -0.16 3.63 -2.36
C ILE A 63 -0.29 2.65 -1.19
N VAL A 64 0.08 3.08 0.02
CA VAL A 64 -0.12 2.31 1.25
C VAL A 64 -1.60 2.27 1.61
N CYS A 65 -2.07 1.15 2.13
CA CYS A 65 -3.44 1.01 2.60
C CYS A 65 -3.63 1.85 3.86
N HIS A 66 -4.62 2.76 3.86
CA HIS A 66 -4.90 3.60 5.02
C HIS A 66 -5.19 2.77 6.28
N ALA A 67 -5.85 1.62 6.14
CA ALA A 67 -6.21 0.76 7.28
C ALA A 67 -5.00 0.07 7.93
N THR A 68 -3.83 0.20 7.31
CA THR A 68 -2.56 -0.32 7.80
C THR A 68 -1.55 0.78 8.12
N LEU A 69 -1.88 2.05 7.84
CA LEU A 69 -1.04 3.18 8.22
C LEU A 69 -0.91 3.23 9.74
N GLY A 70 0.30 3.50 10.21
CA GLY A 70 0.60 3.55 11.64
C GLY A 70 0.55 2.21 12.39
N THR A 71 0.33 1.10 11.68
CA THR A 71 0.45 -0.25 12.26
C THR A 71 1.87 -0.78 12.09
N ASP A 72 2.23 -1.85 12.79
CA ASP A 72 3.50 -2.56 12.57
C ASP A 72 3.59 -3.21 11.18
N SER A 73 2.46 -3.30 10.48
CA SER A 73 2.32 -3.95 9.17
C SER A 73 1.67 -3.10 8.09
N PRO A 74 2.27 -1.95 7.72
CA PRO A 74 1.87 -1.23 6.52
C PRO A 74 1.92 -2.16 5.31
N ALA A 75 0.91 -2.07 4.45
CA ALA A 75 0.80 -2.89 3.26
C ALA A 75 0.34 -2.08 2.06
N ILE A 76 0.74 -2.51 0.86
CA ILE A 76 0.26 -1.91 -0.39
C ILE A 76 -1.25 -2.09 -0.48
N CYS A 77 -1.95 -1.01 -0.81
CA CYS A 77 -3.39 -0.99 -1.02
C CYS A 77 -3.80 -1.99 -2.11
N ALA A 78 -4.78 -2.86 -1.80
CA ALA A 78 -5.31 -3.84 -2.75
C ALA A 78 -5.92 -3.18 -4.00
N GLY A 79 -6.53 -2.00 -3.85
CA GLY A 79 -7.07 -1.22 -4.97
C GLY A 79 -5.98 -0.74 -5.92
N PHE A 80 -4.86 -0.24 -5.38
CA PHE A 80 -3.72 0.18 -6.20
C PHE A 80 -3.00 -1.02 -6.84
N ALA A 81 -2.84 -2.13 -6.09
CA ALA A 81 -2.27 -3.37 -6.62
C ALA A 81 -3.11 -3.98 -7.77
N ALA A 82 -4.41 -3.72 -7.81
CA ALA A 82 -5.29 -4.10 -8.91
C ALA A 82 -5.35 -3.05 -10.04
N HIS A 83 -4.94 -1.80 -9.79
CA HIS A 83 -5.00 -0.72 -10.77
C HIS A 83 -4.02 -0.98 -11.93
N ARG A 84 -4.52 -0.93 -13.18
CA ARG A 84 -3.76 -1.37 -14.37
C ARG A 84 -2.40 -0.67 -14.52
N ASN A 85 -2.37 0.66 -14.41
CA ASN A 85 -1.16 1.46 -14.60
C ASN A 85 -0.29 1.44 -13.33
N GLY A 86 -0.93 1.50 -12.16
CA GLY A 86 -0.24 1.52 -10.86
C GLY A 86 0.54 0.23 -10.62
N ARG A 87 -0.11 -0.92 -10.88
CA ARG A 87 0.52 -2.24 -10.80
C ARG A 87 1.70 -2.41 -11.77
N ALA A 88 1.59 -1.84 -12.96
CA ALA A 88 2.65 -1.95 -13.97
C ALA A 88 3.85 -1.07 -13.63
N ALA A 89 3.63 0.14 -13.11
CA ALA A 89 4.69 1.08 -12.75
C ALA A 89 5.43 0.67 -11.47
N SER A 90 4.70 0.22 -10.45
CA SER A 90 5.26 -0.06 -9.11
C SER A 90 6.38 -1.10 -9.12
N LEU A 91 7.58 -0.71 -8.67
CA LEU A 91 8.74 -1.60 -8.59
C LEU A 91 8.48 -2.79 -7.66
N ALA A 92 7.94 -2.53 -6.48
CA ALA A 92 7.65 -3.58 -5.50
C ALA A 92 6.66 -4.62 -6.05
N LEU A 93 5.61 -4.17 -6.78
CA LEU A 93 4.65 -5.09 -7.39
C LEU A 93 5.23 -5.86 -8.59
N ARG A 94 6.13 -5.23 -9.38
CA ARG A 94 6.86 -5.92 -10.44
C ARG A 94 7.78 -7.01 -9.88
N LEU A 95 8.55 -6.71 -8.84
CA LEU A 95 9.43 -7.68 -8.18
C LEU A 95 8.63 -8.82 -7.52
N ALA A 96 7.49 -8.52 -6.91
CA ALA A 96 6.58 -9.54 -6.39
C ALA A 96 6.03 -10.44 -7.50
N ARG A 97 5.58 -9.86 -8.62
CA ARG A 97 5.10 -10.62 -9.79
C ARG A 97 6.18 -11.51 -10.39
N ALA A 98 7.42 -11.01 -10.42
CA ALA A 98 8.60 -11.76 -10.88
C ALA A 98 9.09 -12.80 -9.86
N ARG A 99 8.45 -12.89 -8.67
CA ARG A 99 8.85 -13.76 -7.55
C ARG A 99 10.25 -13.49 -6.99
N VAL A 100 10.77 -12.29 -7.20
CA VAL A 100 11.99 -11.79 -6.54
C VAL A 100 11.69 -11.46 -5.07
N LEU A 101 10.53 -10.84 -4.81
CA LEU A 101 10.03 -10.60 -3.46
C LEU A 101 8.90 -11.58 -3.13
N ARG A 102 8.95 -12.18 -1.94
CA ARG A 102 7.84 -12.98 -1.40
C ARG A 102 6.67 -12.06 -1.06
N THR A 103 5.49 -12.34 -1.59
CA THR A 103 4.28 -11.62 -1.18
C THR A 103 3.78 -12.11 0.18
N VAL A 104 3.55 -11.16 1.09
CA VAL A 104 2.87 -11.38 2.38
C VAL A 104 1.50 -10.71 2.30
N TRP A 105 0.44 -11.49 2.45
CA TRP A 105 -0.91 -10.98 2.39
C TRP A 105 -1.36 -10.44 3.75
N VAL A 106 -1.79 -9.18 3.78
CA VAL A 106 -2.32 -8.53 4.98
C VAL A 106 -3.83 -8.44 4.89
N HIS A 107 -4.53 -9.03 5.87
CA HIS A 107 -5.98 -8.94 5.95
C HIS A 107 -6.38 -7.66 6.66
N VAL A 108 -7.30 -6.92 6.03
CA VAL A 108 -7.86 -5.67 6.57
C VAL A 108 -9.36 -5.82 6.65
N ASP A 109 -9.97 -5.16 7.63
CA ASP A 109 -11.42 -5.17 7.77
C ASP A 109 -12.06 -4.42 6.58
N THR A 110 -12.96 -5.12 5.90
CA THR A 110 -13.70 -4.63 4.74
C THR A 110 -14.96 -3.86 5.12
N ARG A 111 -15.33 -3.86 6.41
CA ARG A 111 -16.50 -3.19 7.00
C ARG A 111 -16.15 -2.01 7.89
N LYS A 112 -14.89 -1.90 8.35
CA LYS A 112 -14.47 -0.79 9.22
C LYS A 112 -14.41 0.51 8.42
N VAL A 113 -15.40 1.38 8.67
CA VAL A 113 -15.41 2.78 8.26
C VAL A 113 -15.08 3.55 9.54
N GLU A 114 -13.80 3.83 9.77
CA GLU A 114 -13.44 4.77 10.85
C GLU A 114 -13.71 6.19 10.37
N SER A 115 -14.52 6.89 11.18
CA SER A 115 -15.15 8.18 10.96
C SER A 115 -14.21 9.37 10.99
#